data_AF-A0A5N8X1G4-F1
#
_entry.id   AF-A0A5N8X1G4-F1
#
_cell.length_a   1.000
_cell.length_b   1.000
_cell.length_c   1.000
_cell.angle_alpha   90.00
_cell.angle_beta   90.00
_cell.angle_gamma   90.00
#
_symmetry.space_group_name_H-M   'P 1'
#
loop_
_entity.id
_entity.type
_entity.pdbx_description
1 polymer ?
#
loop_
_entity_poly.entity_id
_entity_poly.type
_entity_poly.pdbx_seq_one_letter_code
_entity_poly.pdbx_strand_id
1 'polypeptide(L)'
;MPHQEGRRSLPDGRLPEGSLSEGSLPAGAPVEGADGARAASRASSGGGPALAKGASSGSGAVSGNGAVSGDGDTAFSVKPPASAPTYRSMTAFSPADEEKRRGVRRMKITATGLLLFVALVYVLAKWASHEGAGVWAGYVAAAAEAGMVGALADWFAVTALFRHPLGLPIPHTAIIPNKKDQLGVSLGEFVGENFLSQDVVRQRLRAVGIASRLGAWLAVPDHADRVTAELATALRGALTVLRDSDVQAVVGEAITRRADAQEIAPGIGKMLEKVVADGGHRRVVDLVVIRAHDWLVLHDEQVMDAVQGGAPGWTPRFVDKKVGERVYKELLRFVTEMRDSPTHPARGALDRFLTDFASDLQSDTDTRARVERLKGEVLGRGEVQDLIASAWTAVRSMIVSAAEDERSELRLRVRASLLSLGARMAGEEKIQGKVDGWVEGAAVYVVTTYRREITSLITDTVASWDAEHTTRKIEAHIGRDLQFIRINGTVVGSLAGLLIYTVSRAIGA
;
A
#
# COMPACT_ATOMS: atom_id res chain seq x y z
N MET A 1 44.37 -40.74 -8.39
CA MET A 1 45.50 -40.41 -9.27
C MET A 1 45.07 -39.28 -10.17
N PRO A 2 45.75 -38.11 -10.20
CA PRO A 2 46.82 -37.60 -9.29
C PRO A 2 46.18 -37.03 -7.97
N HIS A 3 46.85 -36.68 -6.86
CA HIS A 3 48.04 -35.84 -6.54
C HIS A 3 47.81 -34.32 -6.84
N GLN A 4 48.23 -33.34 -6.03
CA GLN A 4 49.14 -33.35 -4.86
C GLN A 4 48.92 -32.17 -3.87
N GLU A 5 49.59 -32.29 -2.71
CA GLU A 5 49.99 -31.38 -1.61
C GLU A 5 49.98 -29.83 -1.79
N GLY A 6 50.01 -29.00 -0.72
CA GLY A 6 50.28 -29.33 0.70
C GLY A 6 50.17 -28.18 1.73
N ARG A 7 50.81 -28.40 2.90
CA ARG A 7 50.70 -27.64 4.17
C ARG A 7 51.57 -26.37 4.25
N ARG A 8 51.18 -25.42 5.13
CA ARG A 8 52.01 -24.64 6.11
C ARG A 8 51.08 -23.66 6.87
N SER A 9 50.76 -23.82 8.16
CA SER A 9 51.54 -23.71 9.43
C SER A 9 51.44 -22.32 10.09
N LEU A 10 50.97 -22.31 11.35
CA LEU A 10 50.89 -21.18 12.31
C LEU A 10 52.30 -20.69 12.77
N PRO A 11 52.40 -19.52 13.43
CA PRO A 11 52.35 -19.41 14.91
C PRO A 11 51.33 -18.35 15.39
N ASP A 12 50.62 -18.51 16.51
CA ASP A 12 51.02 -18.60 17.93
C ASP A 12 51.47 -17.25 18.55
N GLY A 13 50.83 -16.84 19.65
CA GLY A 13 50.94 -15.52 20.28
C GLY A 13 50.06 -15.37 21.53
N ARG A 14 50.68 -15.14 22.69
CA ARG A 14 50.08 -15.30 24.03
C ARG A 14 49.34 -14.06 24.57
N LEU A 15 48.55 -14.30 25.61
CA LEU A 15 47.94 -13.35 26.56
C LEU A 15 48.98 -12.43 27.26
N PRO A 16 48.52 -11.41 27.99
CA PRO A 16 48.49 -11.57 29.46
C PRO A 16 47.19 -11.08 30.15
N GLU A 17 47.10 -11.39 31.45
CA GLU A 17 45.97 -11.10 32.36
C GLU A 17 46.05 -9.74 33.08
N GLY A 18 44.95 -9.37 33.76
CA GLY A 18 44.88 -8.43 34.88
C GLY A 18 43.76 -7.36 34.73
N SER A 19 43.11 -6.85 35.78
CA SER A 19 42.91 -7.30 37.18
C SER A 19 41.96 -6.33 37.91
N LEU A 20 40.98 -6.85 38.66
CA LEU A 20 40.31 -6.31 39.88
C LEU A 20 40.12 -4.78 40.10
N SER A 21 38.85 -4.36 40.24
CA SER A 21 38.30 -3.43 41.28
C SER A 21 36.81 -3.17 40.98
N GLU A 22 35.82 -3.49 41.83
CA GLU A 22 35.42 -2.91 43.14
C GLU A 22 34.87 -1.48 43.13
N GLY A 23 33.68 -1.32 43.75
CA GLY A 23 33.03 -0.04 44.11
C GLY A 23 32.13 0.60 43.03
N SER A 24 31.02 1.29 43.35
CA SER A 24 30.28 1.43 44.61
C SER A 24 28.87 1.98 44.31
N LEU A 25 27.88 1.68 45.16
CA LEU A 25 26.64 2.49 45.25
C LEU A 25 26.96 3.91 45.76
N PRO A 26 26.04 4.87 45.59
CA PRO A 26 25.34 5.31 46.80
C PRO A 26 23.82 5.46 46.64
N ALA A 27 23.13 5.44 47.78
CA ALA A 27 21.71 5.72 47.94
C ALA A 27 21.48 6.87 48.95
N GLY A 28 20.29 7.47 48.95
CA GLY A 28 19.85 8.52 49.90
C GLY A 28 19.64 9.88 49.22
N ALA A 29 18.44 10.33 48.84
CA ALA A 29 17.25 10.71 49.66
C ALA A 29 17.39 12.14 50.29
N PRO A 30 16.34 12.81 50.84
CA PRO A 30 14.99 12.33 51.19
C PRO A 30 13.78 13.33 51.04
N VAL A 31 12.54 12.84 51.34
CA VAL A 31 11.23 13.54 51.66
C VAL A 31 10.68 14.59 50.63
N GLU A 32 9.40 14.95 50.47
CA GLU A 32 8.07 14.75 51.13
C GLU A 32 6.96 15.05 50.06
N GLY A 33 5.64 14.74 50.14
CA GLY A 33 4.77 14.00 51.08
C GLY A 33 3.26 14.21 50.77
N ALA A 34 2.38 13.74 51.67
CA ALA A 34 0.92 14.01 51.83
C ALA A 34 -0.13 13.56 50.76
N ASP A 35 -1.15 12.84 51.26
CA ASP A 35 -2.60 12.81 50.93
C ASP A 35 -3.12 12.63 49.47
N GLY A 36 -4.26 11.98 49.21
CA GLY A 36 -5.26 11.34 50.09
C GLY A 36 -6.55 10.99 49.32
N ALA A 37 -7.58 10.50 50.04
CA ALA A 37 -8.97 10.27 49.60
C ALA A 37 -9.30 9.09 48.64
N ARG A 38 -9.85 8.01 49.23
CA ARG A 38 -10.91 7.17 48.63
C ARG A 38 -12.24 7.93 48.67
N ALA A 39 -13.16 7.71 47.71
CA ALA A 39 -14.60 7.53 47.98
C ALA A 39 -15.44 7.13 46.74
N ALA A 40 -16.34 6.15 46.96
CA ALA A 40 -17.73 6.01 46.49
C ALA A 40 -18.13 6.34 45.03
N SER A 41 -18.72 5.45 44.20
CA SER A 41 -19.82 4.45 44.34
C SER A 41 -21.25 4.97 44.06
N ARG A 42 -22.06 4.07 43.47
CA ARG A 42 -23.51 4.18 43.08
C ARG A 42 -23.74 4.90 41.74
N ALA A 43 -24.29 4.24 40.70
CA ALA A 43 -25.68 3.74 40.51
C ALA A 43 -26.66 4.91 40.22
N SER A 44 -27.71 4.78 39.38
CA SER A 44 -28.43 3.58 38.95
C SER A 44 -29.18 3.74 37.61
N SER A 45 -29.41 2.63 36.91
CA SER A 45 -30.56 2.26 36.07
C SER A 45 -31.64 3.30 35.66
N GLY A 46 -32.13 3.16 34.41
CA GLY A 46 -33.57 2.89 34.23
C GLY A 46 -34.28 3.51 33.01
N GLY A 47 -34.77 2.65 32.11
CA GLY A 47 -36.10 2.81 31.49
C GLY A 47 -36.27 3.72 30.27
N GLY A 48 -36.43 3.12 29.08
CA GLY A 48 -37.52 3.54 28.17
C GLY A 48 -38.77 2.70 28.46
N PRO A 49 -39.67 2.43 27.47
CA PRO A 49 -39.89 3.14 26.21
C PRO A 49 -41.39 3.34 25.88
N ALA A 50 -41.72 4.21 24.92
CA ALA A 50 -42.98 4.21 24.14
C ALA A 50 -42.89 5.24 23.00
N LEU A 51 -43.65 5.23 21.90
CA LEU A 51 -44.37 4.29 21.02
C LEU A 51 -45.28 5.19 20.14
N ALA A 52 -45.74 4.70 18.98
CA ALA A 52 -46.68 5.36 18.04
C ALA A 52 -46.09 6.46 17.12
N LYS A 53 -46.53 6.70 15.88
CA LYS A 53 -47.25 5.99 14.78
C LYS A 53 -47.80 7.10 13.87
N GLY A 54 -47.85 6.89 12.55
CA GLY A 54 -48.50 7.81 11.59
C GLY A 54 -47.47 8.70 10.86
N ALA A 55 -47.14 8.57 9.57
CA ALA A 55 -47.88 8.28 8.32
C ALA A 55 -48.35 9.54 7.55
N SER A 56 -48.37 9.42 6.22
CA SER A 56 -48.85 10.35 5.17
C SER A 56 -48.05 11.61 4.81
N SER A 57 -47.34 11.51 3.67
CA SER A 57 -47.42 12.38 2.48
C SER A 57 -47.90 13.84 2.58
N GLY A 58 -47.12 14.77 1.98
CA GLY A 58 -47.59 16.10 1.57
C GLY A 58 -46.54 16.86 0.76
N SER A 59 -46.89 17.35 -0.44
CA SER A 59 -46.01 18.11 -1.35
C SER A 59 -46.38 19.60 -1.37
N GLY A 60 -45.43 20.47 -1.75
CA GLY A 60 -45.62 21.92 -1.94
C GLY A 60 -45.39 22.73 -0.66
N ALA A 61 -44.33 23.54 -0.47
CA ALA A 61 -43.66 24.58 -1.28
C ALA A 61 -44.25 26.00 -1.14
N VAL A 62 -43.32 26.98 -1.05
CA VAL A 62 -43.47 28.44 -1.23
C VAL A 62 -43.78 29.32 0.00
N SER A 63 -42.81 30.21 0.31
CA SER A 63 -42.87 31.49 1.05
C SER A 63 -43.31 31.50 2.53
N GLY A 64 -42.81 32.39 3.39
CA GLY A 64 -41.83 33.48 3.21
C GLY A 64 -42.11 34.63 4.20
N ASN A 65 -41.05 35.23 4.77
CA ASN A 65 -41.04 36.17 5.91
C ASN A 65 -41.41 35.52 7.28
N GLY A 66 -40.79 35.87 8.42
CA GLY A 66 -39.62 36.73 8.65
C GLY A 66 -39.54 37.21 10.11
N ALA A 67 -38.35 37.67 10.53
CA ALA A 67 -38.04 38.50 11.72
C ALA A 67 -37.78 37.84 13.11
N VAL A 68 -36.52 38.03 13.56
CA VAL A 68 -36.07 38.66 14.84
C VAL A 68 -35.54 37.81 16.03
N SER A 69 -34.45 38.35 16.63
CA SER A 69 -33.67 37.95 17.84
C SER A 69 -32.86 36.66 17.69
N GLY A 70 -31.53 36.60 17.94
CA GLY A 70 -30.75 37.07 19.11
C GLY A 70 -30.34 35.82 19.90
N ASP A 71 -29.14 35.60 20.43
CA ASP A 71 -27.94 36.41 20.67
C ASP A 71 -26.67 35.57 20.31
N GLY A 72 -25.46 36.12 20.44
CA GLY A 72 -24.25 35.58 19.81
C GLY A 72 -23.61 34.34 20.45
N ASP A 73 -22.79 33.64 19.65
CA ASP A 73 -21.57 32.98 20.15
C ASP A 73 -20.48 32.85 19.06
N THR A 74 -19.26 32.56 19.49
CA THR A 74 -17.99 32.77 18.75
C THR A 74 -17.84 32.07 17.39
N ALA A 75 -17.76 32.86 16.30
CA ALA A 75 -17.42 32.36 14.97
C ALA A 75 -15.90 32.26 14.75
N PHE A 76 -15.33 31.06 14.94
CA PHE A 76 -14.01 30.75 14.36
C PHE A 76 -14.11 30.81 12.83
N SER A 77 -13.48 31.82 12.22
CA SER A 77 -13.40 31.95 10.77
C SER A 77 -12.48 30.87 10.20
N VAL A 78 -13.05 29.70 9.89
CA VAL A 78 -12.36 28.64 9.14
C VAL A 78 -12.18 29.13 7.71
N LYS A 79 -11.02 29.76 7.46
CA LYS A 79 -10.51 30.05 6.13
C LYS A 79 -10.61 28.78 5.28
N PRO A 80 -11.35 28.77 4.16
CA PRO A 80 -11.48 27.57 3.34
C PRO A 80 -10.09 27.11 2.88
N PRO A 81 -9.80 25.79 2.90
CA PRO A 81 -8.47 25.28 2.57
C PRO A 81 -8.08 25.72 1.16
N ALA A 82 -6.85 26.22 1.04
CA ALA A 82 -6.36 26.81 -0.20
C ALA A 82 -6.31 25.75 -1.32
N SER A 83 -6.99 26.06 -2.43
CA SER A 83 -6.74 25.51 -3.77
C SER A 83 -6.60 23.99 -3.89
N ALA A 84 -7.63 23.35 -4.47
CA ALA A 84 -7.45 22.13 -5.25
C ALA A 84 -6.25 22.27 -6.21
N PRO A 85 -5.49 21.18 -6.50
CA PRO A 85 -4.25 21.24 -7.26
C PRO A 85 -4.50 21.95 -8.59
N THR A 86 -3.94 23.15 -8.72
CA THR A 86 -4.20 23.98 -9.89
C THR A 86 -3.54 23.33 -11.09
N TYR A 87 -4.33 22.97 -12.11
CA TYR A 87 -3.85 22.54 -13.44
C TYR A 87 -3.15 23.73 -14.15
N ARG A 88 -1.99 24.14 -13.64
CA ARG A 88 -1.36 25.45 -13.91
C ARG A 88 -0.26 25.45 -14.96
N SER A 89 -0.05 24.34 -15.67
CA SER A 89 1.10 24.16 -16.58
C SER A 89 0.83 24.51 -18.05
N MET A 90 -0.43 24.56 -18.49
CA MET A 90 -0.76 24.79 -19.91
C MET A 90 -1.65 26.00 -20.23
N THR A 91 -2.37 26.59 -19.26
CA THR A 91 -3.28 27.73 -19.48
C THR A 91 -2.62 29.11 -19.41
N ALA A 92 -1.36 29.19 -18.98
CA ALA A 92 -0.57 30.42 -18.97
C ALA A 92 0.63 30.30 -19.92
N PHE A 93 1.03 31.43 -20.52
CA PHE A 93 2.27 31.54 -21.27
C PHE A 93 3.42 31.85 -20.32
N SER A 94 4.50 31.07 -20.42
CA SER A 94 5.76 31.36 -19.75
C SER A 94 6.48 32.52 -20.48
N PRO A 95 7.37 33.30 -19.81
CA PRO A 95 8.27 34.22 -20.50
C PRO A 95 9.03 33.56 -21.68
N ALA A 96 9.41 32.29 -21.54
CA ALA A 96 10.04 31.51 -22.61
C ALA A 96 9.09 31.22 -23.80
N ASP A 97 7.77 31.16 -23.58
CA ASP A 97 6.78 31.04 -24.66
C ASP A 97 6.62 32.37 -25.41
N GLU A 98 6.78 33.52 -24.73
CA GLU A 98 6.75 34.83 -25.37
C GLU A 98 7.96 35.08 -26.28
N GLU A 99 9.16 34.68 -25.85
CA GLU A 99 10.36 34.77 -26.68
C GLU A 99 10.21 33.96 -27.97
N LYS A 100 9.73 32.72 -27.87
CA LYS A 100 9.41 31.86 -29.02
C LYS A 100 8.39 32.55 -29.93
N ARG A 101 7.31 33.12 -29.39
CA ARG A 101 6.32 33.91 -30.15
C ARG A 101 6.92 35.11 -30.88
N ARG A 102 7.86 35.84 -30.27
CA ARG A 102 8.59 36.94 -30.94
C ARG A 102 9.42 36.40 -32.12
N GLY A 103 10.06 35.24 -31.96
CA GLY A 103 10.75 34.52 -33.03
C GLY A 103 9.82 34.15 -34.20
N VAL A 104 8.67 33.51 -33.91
CA VAL A 104 7.65 33.19 -34.93
C VAL A 104 7.17 34.45 -35.65
N ARG A 105 6.92 35.55 -34.92
CA ARG A 105 6.45 36.81 -35.54
C ARG A 105 7.48 37.40 -36.49
N ARG A 106 8.77 37.43 -36.13
CA ARG A 106 9.85 37.88 -37.02
C ARG A 106 9.89 37.04 -38.29
N MET A 107 9.84 35.71 -38.16
CA MET A 107 9.92 34.82 -39.32
C MET A 107 8.69 34.92 -40.23
N LYS A 108 7.48 35.13 -39.67
CA LYS A 108 6.27 35.42 -40.45
C LYS A 108 6.39 36.72 -41.26
N ILE A 109 7.03 37.75 -40.69
CA ILE A 109 7.32 39.00 -41.41
C ILE A 109 8.29 38.74 -42.55
N THR A 110 9.41 38.02 -42.31
CA THR A 110 10.38 37.67 -43.35
C THR A 110 9.74 36.87 -44.50
N ALA A 111 8.98 35.81 -44.20
CA ALA A 111 8.35 34.98 -45.22
C ALA A 111 7.25 35.72 -46.00
N THR A 112 6.53 36.65 -45.37
CA THR A 112 5.53 37.50 -46.05
C THR A 112 6.21 38.60 -46.88
N GLY A 113 7.31 39.17 -46.40
CA GLY A 113 8.14 40.11 -47.16
C GLY A 113 8.75 39.47 -48.41
N LEU A 114 9.19 38.21 -48.32
CA LEU A 114 9.68 37.44 -49.47
C LEU A 114 8.56 37.19 -50.50
N LEU A 115 7.35 36.85 -50.07
CA LEU A 115 6.19 36.71 -50.96
C LEU A 115 5.88 38.04 -51.68
N LEU A 116 5.85 39.16 -50.96
CA LEU A 116 5.62 40.49 -51.55
C LEU A 116 6.75 40.90 -52.50
N PHE A 117 7.99 40.56 -52.19
CA PHE A 117 9.14 40.79 -53.08
C PHE A 117 9.01 40.00 -54.38
N VAL A 118 8.66 38.71 -54.32
CA VAL A 118 8.47 37.89 -55.52
C VAL A 118 7.24 38.34 -56.33
N ALA A 119 6.16 38.75 -55.68
CA ALA A 119 5.02 39.36 -56.36
C ALA A 119 5.39 40.68 -57.07
N LEU A 120 6.24 41.52 -56.46
CA LEU A 120 6.76 42.73 -57.08
C LEU A 120 7.66 42.41 -58.28
N VAL A 121 8.56 41.43 -58.15
CA VAL A 121 9.41 40.94 -59.26
C VAL A 121 8.56 40.43 -60.42
N TYR A 122 7.47 39.69 -60.14
CA TYR A 122 6.52 39.25 -61.16
C TYR A 122 5.89 40.44 -61.91
N VAL A 123 5.33 41.41 -61.18
CA VAL A 123 4.70 42.61 -61.77
C VAL A 123 5.69 43.42 -62.60
N LEU A 124 6.91 43.65 -62.10
CA LEU A 124 7.96 44.39 -62.81
C LEU A 124 8.44 43.63 -64.06
N ALA A 125 8.60 42.31 -63.99
CA ALA A 125 8.99 41.49 -65.15
C ALA A 125 7.89 41.48 -66.23
N LYS A 126 6.62 41.41 -65.85
CA LYS A 126 5.48 41.50 -66.77
C LYS A 126 5.36 42.89 -67.40
N TRP A 127 5.55 43.96 -66.63
CA TRP A 127 5.56 45.33 -67.17
C TRP A 127 6.73 45.58 -68.11
N ALA A 128 7.96 45.20 -67.71
CA ALA A 128 9.13 45.30 -68.57
C ALA A 128 8.97 44.52 -69.88
N SER A 129 8.40 43.30 -69.82
CA SER A 129 8.09 42.51 -71.02
C SER A 129 7.06 43.17 -71.94
N HIS A 130 6.22 44.09 -71.44
CA HIS A 130 5.26 44.86 -72.24
C HIS A 130 5.89 46.12 -72.86
N GLU A 131 6.86 46.74 -72.17
CA GLU A 131 7.70 47.85 -72.66
C GLU A 131 8.83 47.37 -73.62
N GLY A 132 8.81 46.11 -74.06
CA GLY A 132 9.77 45.56 -75.01
C GLY A 132 11.08 45.05 -74.41
N ALA A 133 11.17 44.83 -73.09
CA ALA A 133 12.31 44.13 -72.51
C ALA A 133 12.41 42.70 -73.09
N GLY A 134 13.63 42.32 -73.43
CA GLY A 134 13.90 41.09 -74.18
C GLY A 134 13.52 39.79 -73.46
N VAL A 135 13.70 38.69 -74.18
CA VAL A 135 13.34 37.30 -73.86
C VAL A 135 13.55 36.86 -72.39
N TRP A 136 14.58 37.36 -71.71
CA TRP A 136 14.88 37.09 -70.31
C TRP A 136 13.75 37.48 -69.33
N ALA A 137 12.96 38.51 -69.64
CA ALA A 137 11.85 38.96 -68.78
C ALA A 137 10.78 37.87 -68.59
N GLY A 138 10.54 37.03 -69.61
CA GLY A 138 9.63 35.90 -69.54
C GLY A 138 10.09 34.80 -68.58
N TYR A 139 11.40 34.52 -68.54
CA TYR A 139 11.98 33.56 -67.59
C TYR A 139 11.85 34.03 -66.14
N VAL A 140 12.10 35.32 -65.89
CA VAL A 140 11.95 35.92 -64.56
C VAL A 140 10.47 35.97 -64.14
N ALA A 141 9.56 36.30 -65.06
CA ALA A 141 8.12 36.27 -64.78
C ALA A 141 7.64 34.86 -64.42
N ALA A 142 7.99 33.83 -65.20
CA ALA A 142 7.57 32.45 -64.92
C ALA A 142 8.16 31.90 -63.60
N ALA A 143 9.42 32.23 -63.29
CA ALA A 143 10.01 31.91 -62.00
C ALA A 143 9.27 32.62 -60.85
N ALA A 144 9.00 33.93 -60.98
CA ALA A 144 8.31 34.68 -59.94
C ALA A 144 6.85 34.23 -59.74
N GLU A 145 6.15 33.88 -60.83
CA GLU A 145 4.79 33.34 -60.79
C GLU A 145 4.72 32.02 -60.03
N ALA A 146 5.55 31.04 -60.40
CA ALA A 146 5.58 29.74 -59.74
C ALA A 146 6.09 29.81 -58.29
N GLY A 147 7.06 30.69 -57.99
CA GLY A 147 7.51 30.96 -56.63
C GLY A 147 6.42 31.57 -55.75
N MET A 148 5.66 32.52 -56.29
CA MET A 148 4.50 33.12 -55.61
C MET A 148 3.39 32.08 -55.36
N VAL A 149 3.08 31.23 -56.34
CA VAL A 149 2.10 30.14 -56.18
C VAL A 149 2.54 29.13 -55.12
N GLY A 150 3.80 28.69 -55.12
CA GLY A 150 4.34 27.79 -54.08
C GLY A 150 4.25 28.40 -52.68
N ALA A 151 4.66 29.66 -52.53
CA ALA A 151 4.60 30.40 -51.26
C ALA A 151 3.17 30.69 -50.75
N LEU A 152 2.17 30.67 -51.64
CA LEU A 152 0.74 30.75 -51.32
C LEU A 152 0.15 29.37 -50.95
N ALA A 153 0.56 28.31 -51.65
CA ALA A 153 0.13 26.94 -51.33
C ALA A 153 0.62 26.51 -49.93
N ASP A 154 1.89 26.75 -49.61
CA ASP A 154 2.45 26.48 -48.28
C ASP A 154 1.81 27.36 -47.19
N TRP A 155 1.49 28.61 -47.52
CA TRP A 155 0.73 29.48 -46.60
C TRP A 155 -0.64 28.90 -46.27
N PHE A 156 -1.37 28.41 -47.28
CA PHE A 156 -2.66 27.79 -47.09
C PHE A 156 -2.53 26.52 -46.23
N ALA A 157 -1.59 25.62 -46.56
CA ALA A 157 -1.38 24.38 -45.83
C ALA A 157 -0.99 24.61 -44.35
N VAL A 158 0.00 25.48 -44.10
CA VAL A 158 0.42 25.81 -42.73
C VAL A 158 -0.69 26.54 -41.97
N THR A 159 -1.45 27.43 -42.62
CA THR A 159 -2.59 28.10 -41.95
C THR A 159 -3.67 27.09 -41.60
N ALA A 160 -4.06 26.22 -42.54
CA ALA A 160 -5.06 25.16 -42.36
C ALA A 160 -4.68 24.13 -41.29
N LEU A 161 -3.40 23.97 -40.95
CA LEU A 161 -2.98 23.12 -39.84
C LEU A 161 -3.42 23.68 -38.46
N PHE A 162 -3.38 25.00 -38.27
CA PHE A 162 -3.67 25.65 -36.97
C PHE A 162 -5.01 26.39 -36.91
N ARG A 163 -5.51 26.91 -38.03
CA ARG A 163 -6.64 27.87 -38.07
C ARG A 163 -7.44 27.73 -39.37
N HIS A 164 -8.58 28.40 -39.41
CA HIS A 164 -9.33 28.62 -40.64
C HIS A 164 -8.64 29.71 -41.50
N PRO A 165 -8.28 29.42 -42.77
CA PRO A 165 -7.68 30.42 -43.66
C PRO A 165 -8.68 31.54 -43.94
N LEU A 166 -8.22 32.79 -43.87
CA LEU A 166 -9.06 34.01 -43.95
C LEU A 166 -10.22 34.07 -42.93
N GLY A 167 -10.25 33.20 -41.92
CA GLY A 167 -11.36 33.07 -40.97
C GLY A 167 -12.59 32.32 -41.52
N LEU A 168 -12.52 31.78 -42.74
CA LEU A 168 -13.64 31.07 -43.37
C LEU A 168 -13.66 29.58 -42.93
N PRO A 169 -14.79 29.03 -42.46
CA PRO A 169 -14.90 27.66 -41.99
C PRO A 169 -14.90 26.64 -43.15
N ILE A 170 -13.76 26.52 -43.82
CA ILE A 170 -13.54 25.55 -44.90
C ILE A 170 -13.41 24.13 -44.27
N PRO A 171 -14.12 23.11 -44.77
CA PRO A 171 -14.00 21.75 -44.26
C PRO A 171 -12.55 21.24 -44.37
N HIS A 172 -12.14 20.40 -43.41
CA HIS A 172 -10.77 19.87 -43.30
C HIS A 172 -9.66 20.90 -43.03
N THR A 173 -10.00 22.14 -42.63
CA THR A 173 -9.03 23.11 -42.08
C THR A 173 -9.09 23.17 -40.55
N ALA A 174 -8.19 23.94 -39.93
CA ALA A 174 -7.92 23.94 -38.49
C ALA A 174 -7.67 22.52 -37.93
N ILE A 175 -6.78 21.75 -38.57
CA ILE A 175 -6.60 20.32 -38.32
C ILE A 175 -6.20 20.00 -36.87
N ILE A 176 -5.25 20.73 -36.28
CA ILE A 176 -4.79 20.50 -34.89
C ILE A 176 -5.91 20.68 -33.87
N PRO A 177 -6.63 21.82 -33.80
CA PRO A 177 -7.72 21.98 -32.84
C PRO A 177 -8.87 21.00 -33.10
N ASN A 178 -9.23 20.75 -34.36
CA ASN A 178 -10.32 19.82 -34.70
C ASN A 178 -9.98 18.34 -34.45
N LYS A 179 -8.70 17.97 -34.38
CA LYS A 179 -8.24 16.60 -34.07
C LYS A 179 -7.57 16.45 -32.71
N LYS A 180 -7.67 17.44 -31.82
CA LYS A 180 -7.04 17.44 -30.49
C LYS A 180 -7.27 16.12 -29.74
N ASP A 181 -8.52 15.67 -29.68
CA ASP A 181 -8.89 14.51 -28.88
C ASP A 181 -8.41 13.20 -29.53
N GLN A 182 -8.46 13.10 -30.86
CA GLN A 182 -7.86 11.99 -31.62
C GLN A 182 -6.35 11.91 -31.38
N LEU A 183 -5.65 13.05 -31.37
CA LEU A 183 -4.22 13.12 -31.04
C LEU A 183 -3.95 12.75 -29.57
N GLY A 184 -4.87 13.07 -28.66
CA GLY A 184 -4.82 12.67 -27.25
C GLY A 184 -4.90 11.16 -27.07
N VAL A 185 -5.87 10.50 -27.73
CA VAL A 185 -6.01 9.03 -27.75
C VAL A 185 -4.73 8.38 -28.28
N SER A 186 -4.27 8.76 -29.46
CA SER A 186 -3.06 8.17 -30.06
C SER A 186 -1.78 8.44 -29.26
N LEU A 187 -1.70 9.57 -28.54
CA LEU A 187 -0.61 9.83 -27.60
C LEU A 187 -0.69 8.93 -26.35
N GLY A 188 -1.90 8.72 -25.81
CA GLY A 188 -2.14 7.77 -24.72
C GLY A 188 -1.74 6.36 -25.10
N GLU A 189 -2.20 5.86 -26.24
CA GLU A 189 -1.82 4.56 -26.82
C GLU A 189 -0.31 4.44 -27.01
N PHE A 190 0.32 5.43 -27.65
CA PHE A 190 1.77 5.46 -27.88
C PHE A 190 2.57 5.40 -26.58
N VAL A 191 2.20 6.17 -25.56
CA VAL A 191 2.84 6.13 -24.23
C VAL A 191 2.61 4.76 -23.57
N GLY A 192 1.40 4.23 -23.66
CA GLY A 192 1.04 2.91 -23.14
C GLY A 192 1.83 1.77 -23.78
N GLU A 193 2.13 1.83 -25.08
CA GLU A 193 2.90 0.79 -25.79
C GLU A 193 4.42 0.95 -25.61
N ASN A 194 4.94 2.17 -25.73
CA ASN A 194 6.37 2.40 -25.86
C ASN A 194 7.07 2.70 -24.52
N PHE A 195 6.35 3.21 -23.52
CA PHE A 195 6.92 3.61 -22.23
C PHE A 195 6.41 2.76 -21.05
N LEU A 196 5.19 2.21 -21.15
CA LEU A 196 4.58 1.33 -20.14
C LEU A 196 4.72 -0.17 -20.47
N SER A 197 5.65 -0.55 -21.35
CA SER A 197 5.95 -1.96 -21.59
C SER A 197 6.79 -2.56 -20.46
N GLN A 198 6.54 -3.84 -20.15
CA GLN A 198 7.21 -4.56 -19.07
C GLN A 198 8.73 -4.51 -19.20
N ASP A 199 9.27 -4.71 -20.41
CA ASP A 199 10.72 -4.75 -20.65
C ASP A 199 11.38 -3.38 -20.50
N VAL A 200 10.73 -2.30 -20.95
CA VAL A 200 11.24 -0.93 -20.78
C VAL A 200 11.26 -0.55 -19.30
N VAL A 201 10.19 -0.83 -18.55
CA VAL A 201 10.13 -0.60 -17.11
C VAL A 201 11.23 -1.40 -16.39
N ARG A 202 11.33 -2.69 -16.66
CA ARG A 202 12.37 -3.59 -16.13
C ARG A 202 13.79 -3.08 -16.40
N GLN A 203 14.09 -2.72 -17.64
CA GLN A 203 15.41 -2.24 -18.04
C GLN A 203 15.76 -0.91 -17.34
N ARG A 204 14.79 0.02 -17.24
CA ARG A 204 14.99 1.32 -16.58
C ARG A 204 15.20 1.20 -15.08
N LEU A 205 14.43 0.36 -14.39
CA LEU A 205 14.59 0.13 -12.94
C LEU A 205 15.96 -0.48 -12.61
N ARG A 206 16.40 -1.48 -13.39
CA ARG A 206 17.75 -2.07 -13.24
C ARG A 206 18.87 -1.05 -13.47
N ALA A 207 18.73 -0.16 -14.45
CA ALA A 207 19.71 0.88 -14.73
C ALA A 207 19.80 1.96 -13.62
N VAL A 208 18.77 2.10 -12.79
CA VAL A 208 18.79 3.04 -11.64
C VAL A 208 19.53 2.44 -10.45
N GLY A 209 19.42 1.13 -10.20
CA GLY A 209 19.99 0.49 -9.00
C GLY A 209 19.30 1.00 -7.74
N ILE A 210 18.02 0.67 -7.58
CA ILE A 210 17.17 1.26 -6.55
C ILE A 210 17.58 0.75 -5.17
N ALA A 211 17.88 -0.55 -5.06
CA ALA A 211 18.27 -1.17 -3.80
C ALA A 211 19.55 -0.57 -3.21
N SER A 212 20.58 -0.29 -4.02
CA SER A 212 21.83 0.29 -3.52
C SER A 212 21.67 1.75 -3.08
N ARG A 213 20.88 2.55 -3.81
CA ARG A 213 20.57 3.95 -3.44
C ARG A 213 19.69 4.03 -2.19
N LEU A 214 18.64 3.22 -2.10
CA LEU A 214 17.80 3.13 -0.90
C LEU A 214 18.60 2.58 0.29
N GLY A 215 19.49 1.62 0.07
CA GLY A 215 20.37 1.08 1.11
C GLY A 215 21.31 2.15 1.67
N ALA A 216 22.02 2.86 0.79
CA ALA A 216 22.92 3.95 1.17
C ALA A 216 22.18 5.09 1.89
N TRP A 217 20.96 5.42 1.47
CA TRP A 217 20.11 6.39 2.14
C TRP A 217 19.66 5.91 3.53
N LEU A 218 19.16 4.67 3.64
CA LEU A 218 18.67 4.09 4.90
C LEU A 218 19.80 3.79 5.90
N ALA A 219 21.05 3.64 5.44
CA ALA A 219 22.23 3.50 6.29
C ALA A 219 22.59 4.79 7.08
N VAL A 220 22.01 5.95 6.72
CA VAL A 220 22.19 7.20 7.46
C VAL A 220 21.25 7.22 8.68
N PRO A 221 21.75 7.44 9.92
CA PRO A 221 20.94 7.51 11.14
C PRO A 221 19.71 8.41 11.02
N ASP A 222 19.88 9.66 10.58
CA ASP A 222 18.80 10.64 10.42
C ASP A 222 17.68 10.17 9.47
N HIS A 223 18.00 9.33 8.49
CA HIS A 223 17.02 8.80 7.54
C HIS A 223 16.30 7.58 8.11
N ALA A 224 17.00 6.67 8.77
CA ALA A 224 16.39 5.59 9.53
C ALA A 224 15.46 6.12 10.65
N ASP A 225 15.83 7.22 11.31
CA ASP A 225 15.00 7.87 12.34
C ASP A 225 13.71 8.46 11.77
N ARG A 226 13.79 9.17 10.63
CA ARG A 226 12.60 9.66 9.92
C ARG A 226 11.69 8.51 9.49
N VAL A 227 12.24 7.47 8.85
CA VAL A 227 11.45 6.30 8.43
C VAL A 227 10.79 5.63 9.64
N THR A 228 11.48 5.52 10.76
CA THR A 228 10.94 4.94 12.00
C THR A 228 9.79 5.79 12.56
N ALA A 229 9.92 7.12 12.56
CA ALA A 229 8.87 8.03 13.03
C ALA A 229 7.62 8.04 12.13
N GLU A 230 7.81 8.01 10.80
CA GLU A 230 6.73 7.88 9.84
C GLU A 230 6.04 6.51 9.94
N LEU A 231 6.80 5.41 10.08
CA LEU A 231 6.24 4.08 10.29
C LEU A 231 5.43 3.99 11.60
N ALA A 232 5.93 4.56 12.71
CA ALA A 232 5.19 4.61 13.97
C ALA A 232 3.88 5.40 13.83
N THR A 233 3.90 6.50 13.08
CA THR A 233 2.71 7.35 12.86
C THR A 233 1.70 6.69 11.91
N ALA A 234 2.17 6.05 10.84
CA ALA A 234 1.34 5.27 9.94
C ALA A 234 0.72 4.04 10.65
N LEU A 235 1.49 3.34 11.48
CA LEU A 235 1.01 2.22 12.29
C LEU A 235 -0.06 2.67 13.29
N ARG A 236 0.16 3.80 13.98
CA ARG A 236 -0.84 4.41 14.88
C ARG A 236 -2.12 4.76 14.12
N GLY A 237 -1.99 5.43 12.97
CA GLY A 237 -3.12 5.76 12.10
C GLY A 237 -3.91 4.52 11.68
N ALA A 238 -3.23 3.51 11.14
CA ALA A 238 -3.84 2.25 10.73
C ALA A 238 -4.56 1.53 11.89
N LEU A 239 -3.92 1.43 13.07
CA LEU A 239 -4.54 0.82 14.25
C LEU A 239 -5.76 1.62 14.75
N THR A 240 -5.72 2.97 14.72
CA THR A 240 -6.88 3.79 15.12
C THR A 240 -8.06 3.70 14.15
N VAL A 241 -7.80 3.52 12.85
CA VAL A 241 -8.84 3.38 11.81
C VAL A 241 -9.45 1.98 11.79
N LEU A 242 -8.67 0.95 12.14
CA LEU A 242 -9.14 -0.43 12.25
C LEU A 242 -10.02 -0.61 13.50
N ARG A 243 -11.29 -0.94 13.27
CA ARG A 243 -12.25 -1.32 14.33
C ARG A 243 -11.84 -2.67 14.92
N ASP A 244 -11.82 -2.76 16.25
CA ASP A 244 -11.45 -4.00 16.93
C ASP A 244 -12.39 -5.16 16.60
N SER A 245 -13.70 -4.92 16.46
CA SER A 245 -14.66 -5.95 16.03
C SER A 245 -14.27 -6.65 14.74
N ASP A 246 -13.79 -5.87 13.77
CA ASP A 246 -13.55 -6.36 12.41
C ASP A 246 -12.25 -7.16 12.37
N VAL A 247 -11.23 -6.72 13.12
CA VAL A 247 -9.97 -7.47 13.26
C VAL A 247 -10.15 -8.70 14.15
N GLN A 248 -10.93 -8.62 15.22
CA GLN A 248 -11.26 -9.76 16.08
C GLN A 248 -11.99 -10.86 15.29
N ALA A 249 -12.95 -10.49 14.43
CA ALA A 249 -13.64 -11.44 13.55
C ALA A 249 -12.66 -12.12 12.57
N VAL A 250 -11.79 -11.34 11.90
CA VAL A 250 -10.80 -11.88 10.95
C VAL A 250 -9.74 -12.74 11.64
N VAL A 251 -9.25 -12.34 12.82
CA VAL A 251 -8.27 -13.10 13.60
C VAL A 251 -8.90 -14.36 14.18
N GLY A 252 -10.13 -14.28 14.70
CA GLY A 252 -10.91 -15.43 15.15
C GLY A 252 -11.11 -16.45 14.03
N GLU A 253 -11.59 -16.00 12.87
CA GLU A 253 -11.77 -16.88 11.69
C GLU A 253 -10.44 -17.45 11.17
N ALA A 254 -9.36 -16.66 11.18
CA ALA A 254 -8.04 -17.16 10.78
C ALA A 254 -7.52 -18.22 11.75
N ILE A 255 -7.73 -18.06 13.06
CA ILE A 255 -7.34 -19.03 14.09
C ILE A 255 -8.18 -20.30 13.98
N THR A 256 -9.51 -20.20 13.90
CA THR A 256 -10.39 -21.38 13.75
C THR A 256 -10.10 -22.12 12.45
N ARG A 257 -10.04 -21.42 11.30
CA ARG A 257 -9.68 -22.01 10.00
C ARG A 257 -8.31 -22.69 10.02
N ARG A 258 -7.31 -22.10 10.69
CA ARG A 258 -5.96 -22.69 10.82
C ARG A 258 -5.97 -23.92 11.71
N ALA A 259 -6.75 -23.91 12.79
CA ALA A 259 -6.92 -25.01 13.74
C ALA A 259 -7.77 -26.15 13.16
N ASP A 260 -8.76 -25.86 12.32
CA ASP A 260 -9.56 -26.86 11.61
C ASP A 260 -8.78 -27.53 10.47
N ALA A 261 -7.93 -26.77 9.76
CA ALA A 261 -7.10 -27.28 8.67
C ALA A 261 -5.92 -28.18 9.11
N GLN A 262 -5.66 -28.34 10.41
CA GLN A 262 -4.67 -29.29 10.91
C GLN A 262 -5.19 -30.12 12.08
N GLU A 263 -4.96 -31.43 12.01
CA GLU A 263 -5.17 -32.32 13.15
C GLU A 263 -4.18 -32.00 14.26
N ILE A 264 -4.70 -31.71 15.46
CA ILE A 264 -3.90 -31.40 16.64
C ILE A 264 -3.61 -32.66 17.47
N ALA A 265 -4.44 -33.69 17.35
CA ALA A 265 -4.35 -34.91 18.15
C ALA A 265 -2.94 -35.56 18.14
N PRO A 266 -2.25 -35.75 16.98
CA PRO A 266 -0.90 -36.33 16.99
C PRO A 266 0.16 -35.42 17.62
N GLY A 267 -0.03 -34.09 17.57
CA GLY A 267 0.86 -33.12 18.20
C GLY A 267 0.73 -33.13 19.72
N ILE A 268 -0.51 -33.17 20.21
CA ILE A 268 -0.83 -33.32 21.64
C ILE A 268 -0.31 -34.67 22.15
N GLY A 269 -0.47 -35.75 21.38
CA GLY A 269 0.02 -37.08 21.74
C GLY A 269 1.53 -37.10 21.99
N LYS A 270 2.33 -36.56 21.08
CA LYS A 270 3.79 -36.42 21.25
C LYS A 270 4.20 -35.56 22.45
N MET A 271 3.44 -34.50 22.72
CA MET A 271 3.70 -33.65 23.88
C MET A 271 3.37 -34.39 25.18
N LEU A 272 2.24 -35.11 25.23
CA LEU A 272 1.82 -35.89 26.39
C LEU A 272 2.78 -37.07 26.65
N GLU A 273 3.15 -37.82 25.61
CA GLU A 273 4.14 -38.90 25.67
C GLU A 273 5.44 -38.41 26.31
N LYS A 274 5.97 -37.27 25.83
CA LYS A 274 7.17 -36.66 26.38
C LYS A 274 6.99 -36.24 27.85
N VAL A 275 5.88 -35.58 28.20
CA VAL A 275 5.60 -35.15 29.58
C VAL A 275 5.50 -36.34 30.53
N VAL A 276 4.93 -37.46 30.08
CA VAL A 276 4.80 -38.69 30.87
C VAL A 276 6.14 -39.42 31.00
N ALA A 277 6.93 -39.51 29.92
CA ALA A 277 8.27 -40.09 29.91
C ALA A 277 9.26 -39.30 30.80
N ASP A 278 9.22 -37.97 30.74
CA ASP A 278 9.99 -37.06 31.60
C ASP A 278 9.46 -37.05 33.06
N GLY A 279 8.32 -37.71 33.34
CA GLY A 279 7.68 -37.79 34.65
C GLY A 279 7.07 -36.46 35.14
N GLY A 280 6.88 -35.49 34.26
CA GLY A 280 6.43 -34.13 34.58
C GLY A 280 5.00 -34.07 35.13
N HIS A 281 4.15 -35.03 34.76
CA HIS A 281 2.78 -35.15 35.26
C HIS A 281 2.71 -35.51 36.76
N ARG A 282 3.74 -36.16 37.33
CA ARG A 282 3.72 -36.64 38.72
C ARG A 282 3.40 -35.53 39.74
N ARG A 283 3.98 -34.34 39.55
CA ARG A 283 3.70 -33.16 40.41
C ARG A 283 2.25 -32.69 40.35
N VAL A 284 1.59 -32.85 39.20
CA VAL A 284 0.17 -32.53 39.02
C VAL A 284 -0.68 -33.59 39.71
N VAL A 285 -0.32 -34.87 39.57
CA VAL A 285 -0.98 -35.98 40.28
C VAL A 285 -0.87 -35.81 41.79
N ASP A 286 0.31 -35.46 42.32
CA ASP A 286 0.50 -35.17 43.75
C ASP A 286 -0.46 -34.07 44.23
N LEU A 287 -0.52 -32.94 43.50
CA LEU A 287 -1.38 -31.81 43.86
C LEU A 287 -2.88 -32.17 43.78
N VAL A 288 -3.29 -32.97 42.79
CA VAL A 288 -4.66 -33.47 42.66
C VAL A 288 -5.02 -34.43 43.79
N VAL A 289 -4.13 -35.37 44.14
CA VAL A 289 -4.37 -36.35 45.22
C VAL A 289 -4.43 -35.67 46.58
N ILE A 290 -3.57 -34.69 46.85
CA ILE A 290 -3.64 -33.85 48.07
C ILE A 290 -4.97 -33.09 48.10
N ARG A 291 -5.36 -32.42 47.00
CA ARG A 291 -6.63 -31.68 46.96
C ARG A 291 -7.85 -32.58 47.10
N ALA A 292 -7.81 -33.79 46.55
CA ALA A 292 -8.87 -34.78 46.68
C ALA A 292 -9.00 -35.28 48.13
N HIS A 293 -7.87 -35.58 48.79
CA HIS A 293 -7.83 -35.91 50.22
C HIS A 293 -8.47 -34.80 51.06
N ASP A 294 -7.99 -33.57 50.90
CA ASP A 294 -8.45 -32.44 51.72
C ASP A 294 -9.92 -32.11 51.46
N TRP A 295 -10.41 -32.30 50.23
CA TRP A 295 -11.83 -32.16 49.89
C TRP A 295 -12.68 -33.26 50.53
N LEU A 296 -12.22 -34.52 50.50
CA LEU A 296 -12.88 -35.67 51.16
C LEU A 296 -12.99 -35.49 52.68
N VAL A 297 -11.96 -34.93 53.33
CA VAL A 297 -11.98 -34.64 54.77
C VAL A 297 -12.90 -33.46 55.11
N LEU A 298 -12.98 -32.44 54.24
CA LEU A 298 -13.77 -31.23 54.50
C LEU A 298 -15.27 -31.37 54.17
N HIS A 299 -15.65 -32.33 53.32
CA HIS A 299 -17.02 -32.52 52.82
C HIS A 299 -17.55 -33.95 53.07
N ASP A 300 -17.25 -34.51 54.24
CA ASP A 300 -17.62 -35.89 54.59
C ASP A 300 -19.15 -36.12 54.52
N GLU A 301 -19.96 -35.20 55.06
CA GLU A 301 -21.43 -35.24 54.97
C GLU A 301 -21.94 -35.30 53.52
N GLN A 302 -21.34 -34.51 52.61
CA GLN A 302 -21.76 -34.46 51.20
C GLN A 302 -21.43 -35.75 50.45
N VAL A 303 -20.30 -36.38 50.75
CA VAL A 303 -19.93 -37.69 50.19
C VAL A 303 -20.82 -38.78 50.77
N MET A 304 -21.10 -38.73 52.07
CA MET A 304 -22.01 -39.64 52.77
C MET A 304 -23.43 -39.58 52.20
N ASP A 305 -23.94 -38.39 51.91
CA ASP A 305 -25.27 -38.18 51.30
C ASP A 305 -25.30 -38.60 49.83
N ALA A 306 -24.25 -38.33 49.05
CA ALA A 306 -24.15 -38.78 47.66
C ALA A 306 -24.16 -40.31 47.53
N VAL A 307 -23.47 -41.02 48.43
CA VAL A 307 -23.45 -42.50 48.44
C VAL A 307 -24.80 -43.07 48.90
N GLN A 308 -25.45 -42.47 49.91
CA GLN A 308 -26.79 -42.88 50.36
C GLN A 308 -27.87 -42.58 49.31
N GLY A 309 -27.77 -41.46 48.59
CA GLY A 309 -28.70 -41.09 47.50
C GLY A 309 -28.63 -42.00 46.28
N GLY A 310 -27.52 -42.72 46.08
CA GLY A 310 -27.36 -43.74 45.05
C GLY A 310 -27.86 -45.14 45.44
N ALA A 311 -28.34 -45.34 46.69
CA ALA A 311 -28.77 -46.65 47.15
C ALA A 311 -30.10 -47.09 46.49
N PRO A 312 -30.27 -48.38 46.11
CA PRO A 312 -31.53 -48.88 45.59
C PRO A 312 -32.68 -48.70 46.58
N GLY A 313 -33.84 -48.21 46.11
CA GLY A 313 -34.98 -47.87 46.98
C GLY A 313 -35.67 -49.01 47.74
N TRP A 314 -35.16 -50.25 47.65
CA TRP A 314 -35.60 -51.41 48.43
C TRP A 314 -34.71 -51.69 49.67
N THR A 315 -33.63 -50.92 49.85
CA THR A 315 -32.65 -51.13 50.90
C THR A 315 -33.07 -50.40 52.20
N PRO A 316 -32.92 -50.99 53.40
CA PRO A 316 -33.23 -50.28 54.64
C PRO A 316 -32.18 -49.20 54.97
N ARG A 317 -32.63 -47.99 55.33
CA ARG A 317 -31.77 -46.83 55.65
C ARG A 317 -30.60 -47.08 56.62
N PHE A 318 -30.73 -48.04 57.55
CA PHE A 318 -29.63 -48.40 58.46
C PHE A 318 -28.50 -49.18 57.77
N VAL A 319 -28.80 -49.90 56.68
CA VAL A 319 -27.83 -50.55 55.81
C VAL A 319 -27.15 -49.49 54.95
N ASP A 320 -27.92 -48.60 54.32
CA ASP A 320 -27.39 -47.53 53.45
C ASP A 320 -26.39 -46.65 54.19
N LYS A 321 -26.71 -46.23 55.43
CA LYS A 321 -25.79 -45.46 56.26
C LYS A 321 -24.51 -46.25 56.59
N LYS A 322 -24.61 -47.54 56.95
CA LYS A 322 -23.43 -48.38 57.22
C LYS A 322 -22.57 -48.63 55.98
N VAL A 323 -23.19 -48.81 54.83
CA VAL A 323 -22.51 -48.97 53.54
C VAL A 323 -21.83 -47.65 53.16
N GLY A 324 -22.52 -46.52 53.27
CA GLY A 324 -21.96 -45.18 53.09
C GLY A 324 -20.75 -44.93 53.98
N GLU A 325 -20.87 -45.15 55.29
CA GLU A 325 -19.76 -44.97 56.24
C GLU A 325 -18.57 -45.87 55.90
N ARG A 326 -18.82 -47.09 55.40
CA ARG A 326 -17.77 -48.00 54.98
C ARG A 326 -17.11 -47.54 53.68
N VAL A 327 -17.90 -47.14 52.68
CA VAL A 327 -17.42 -46.65 51.37
C VAL A 327 -16.65 -45.34 51.52
N TYR A 328 -17.12 -44.40 52.35
CA TYR A 328 -16.40 -43.17 52.66
C TYR A 328 -15.04 -43.46 53.33
N LYS A 329 -15.01 -44.30 54.38
CA LYS A 329 -13.76 -44.69 55.05
C LYS A 329 -12.80 -45.41 54.10
N GLU A 330 -13.33 -46.20 53.16
CA GLU A 330 -12.54 -46.91 52.15
C GLU A 330 -11.99 -45.98 51.06
N LEU A 331 -12.78 -45.00 50.60
CA LEU A 331 -12.35 -43.94 49.68
C LEU A 331 -11.28 -43.05 50.32
N LEU A 332 -11.53 -42.56 51.54
CA LEU A 332 -10.56 -41.75 52.27
C LEU A 332 -9.27 -42.53 52.48
N ARG A 333 -9.35 -43.81 52.92
CA ARG A 333 -8.19 -44.70 53.03
C ARG A 333 -7.42 -44.80 51.71
N PHE A 334 -8.09 -45.11 50.61
CA PHE A 334 -7.48 -45.26 49.30
C PHE A 334 -6.78 -43.98 48.80
N VAL A 335 -7.40 -42.81 49.02
CA VAL A 335 -6.80 -41.52 48.64
C VAL A 335 -5.63 -41.15 49.56
N THR A 336 -5.69 -41.47 50.86
CA THR A 336 -4.56 -41.31 51.79
C THR A 336 -3.40 -42.25 51.43
N GLU A 337 -3.67 -43.53 51.18
CA GLU A 337 -2.65 -44.51 50.72
C GLU A 337 -2.03 -44.07 49.38
N MET A 338 -2.81 -43.47 48.48
CA MET A 338 -2.30 -42.88 47.23
C MET A 338 -1.49 -41.59 47.46
N ARG A 339 -1.85 -40.76 48.45
CA ARG A 339 -1.11 -39.55 48.82
C ARG A 339 0.27 -39.91 49.35
N ASP A 340 0.30 -40.82 50.33
CA ASP A 340 1.48 -41.08 51.16
C ASP A 340 2.45 -42.09 50.51
N SER A 341 1.99 -42.89 49.54
CA SER A 341 2.84 -43.82 48.77
C SER A 341 3.03 -43.36 47.31
N PRO A 342 4.23 -42.86 46.95
CA PRO A 342 4.56 -42.51 45.56
C PRO A 342 4.50 -43.71 44.59
N THR A 343 4.65 -44.93 45.09
CA THR A 343 4.61 -46.19 44.32
C THR A 343 3.24 -46.87 44.34
N HIS A 344 2.19 -46.18 44.81
CA HIS A 344 0.84 -46.75 44.89
C HIS A 344 0.34 -47.29 43.53
N PRO A 345 -0.26 -48.50 43.47
CA PRO A 345 -0.66 -49.12 42.19
C PRO A 345 -1.58 -48.26 41.32
N ALA A 346 -2.43 -47.42 41.93
CA ALA A 346 -3.31 -46.50 41.21
C ALA A 346 -2.54 -45.35 40.50
N ARG A 347 -1.42 -44.87 41.07
CA ARG A 347 -0.54 -43.91 40.38
C ARG A 347 0.06 -44.55 39.14
N GLY A 348 0.56 -45.79 39.27
CA GLY A 348 1.05 -46.57 38.13
C GLY A 348 -0.02 -46.91 37.09
N ALA A 349 -1.29 -47.02 37.48
CA ALA A 349 -2.40 -47.18 36.55
C ALA A 349 -2.69 -45.89 35.76
N LEU A 350 -2.59 -44.73 36.41
CA LEU A 350 -2.68 -43.43 35.75
C LEU A 350 -1.50 -43.18 34.80
N ASP A 351 -0.27 -43.51 35.21
CA ASP A 351 0.92 -43.43 34.35
C ASP A 351 0.74 -44.27 33.06
N ARG A 352 0.22 -45.50 33.17
CA ARG A 352 -0.11 -46.35 32.02
C ARG A 352 -1.21 -45.73 31.16
N PHE A 353 -2.35 -45.35 31.74
CA PHE A 353 -3.45 -44.72 31.02
C PHE A 353 -3.01 -43.48 30.23
N LEU A 354 -2.18 -42.62 30.82
CA LEU A 354 -1.65 -41.43 30.13
C LEU A 354 -0.66 -41.79 29.02
N THR A 355 0.10 -42.87 29.16
CA THR A 355 1.02 -43.39 28.12
C THR A 355 0.22 -43.98 26.95
N ASP A 356 -0.75 -44.85 27.25
CA ASP A 356 -1.62 -45.51 26.27
C ASP A 356 -2.42 -44.44 25.49
N PHE A 357 -3.05 -43.50 26.20
CA PHE A 357 -3.78 -42.39 25.59
C PHE A 357 -2.89 -41.47 24.73
N ALA A 358 -1.62 -41.27 25.09
CA ALA A 358 -0.66 -40.52 24.28
C ALA A 358 -0.26 -41.26 22.98
N SER A 359 -0.23 -42.60 23.02
CA SER A 359 -0.05 -43.45 21.84
C SER A 359 -1.30 -43.43 20.94
N ASP A 360 -2.48 -43.57 21.53
CA ASP A 360 -3.76 -43.57 20.81
C ASP A 360 -4.02 -42.23 20.11
N LEU A 361 -3.68 -41.08 20.73
CA LEU A 361 -3.73 -39.76 20.09
C LEU A 361 -2.88 -39.65 18.82
N GLN A 362 -1.83 -40.47 18.69
CA GLN A 362 -0.95 -40.48 17.51
C GLN A 362 -1.39 -41.50 16.47
N SER A 363 -1.75 -42.71 16.90
CA SER A 363 -1.92 -43.88 16.04
C SER A 363 -3.37 -44.31 15.80
N ASP A 364 -4.29 -44.11 16.76
CA ASP A 364 -5.69 -44.52 16.64
C ASP A 364 -6.55 -43.44 15.96
N THR A 365 -7.20 -43.82 14.87
CA THR A 365 -8.09 -42.94 14.10
C THR A 365 -9.36 -42.56 14.87
N ASP A 366 -9.88 -43.43 15.72
CA ASP A 366 -11.11 -43.17 16.47
C ASP A 366 -10.89 -42.16 17.61
N THR A 367 -9.78 -42.30 18.33
CA THR A 367 -9.36 -41.41 19.41
C THR A 367 -8.94 -40.05 18.86
N ARG A 368 -8.23 -40.00 17.73
CA ARG A 368 -8.00 -38.76 16.96
C ARG A 368 -9.33 -38.09 16.60
N ALA A 369 -10.27 -38.81 15.99
CA ALA A 369 -11.57 -38.25 15.60
C ALA A 369 -12.38 -37.71 16.80
N ARG A 370 -12.28 -38.31 18.00
CA ARG A 370 -12.91 -37.78 19.23
C ARG A 370 -12.28 -36.45 19.67
N VAL A 371 -10.95 -36.34 19.64
CA VAL A 371 -10.24 -35.10 19.99
C VAL A 371 -10.52 -34.00 18.96
N GLU A 372 -10.57 -34.31 17.67
CA GLU A 372 -10.88 -33.32 16.64
C GLU A 372 -12.35 -32.82 16.70
N ARG A 373 -13.29 -33.65 17.15
CA ARG A 373 -14.67 -33.20 17.49
C ARG A 373 -14.67 -32.28 18.70
N LEU A 374 -14.01 -32.67 19.79
CA LEU A 374 -13.90 -31.85 21.00
C LEU A 374 -13.22 -30.51 20.71
N LYS A 375 -12.21 -30.48 19.83
CA LYS A 375 -11.59 -29.26 19.30
C LYS A 375 -12.64 -28.34 18.67
N GLY A 376 -13.45 -28.85 17.73
CA GLY A 376 -14.51 -28.08 17.08
C GLY A 376 -15.55 -27.56 18.07
N GLU A 377 -15.98 -28.39 19.03
CA GLU A 377 -16.92 -28.01 20.09
C GLU A 377 -16.37 -26.94 21.05
N VAL A 378 -15.05 -26.92 21.30
CA VAL A 378 -14.40 -25.90 22.15
C VAL A 378 -14.15 -24.62 21.37
N LEU A 379 -13.67 -24.69 20.12
CA LEU A 379 -13.46 -23.51 19.27
C LEU A 379 -14.77 -22.80 18.90
N GLY A 380 -15.88 -23.55 18.79
CA GLY A 380 -17.21 -23.00 18.53
C GLY A 380 -17.91 -22.36 19.74
N ARG A 381 -17.34 -22.43 20.94
CA ARG A 381 -17.90 -21.78 22.15
C ARG A 381 -17.62 -20.28 22.17
N GLY A 382 -18.64 -19.49 22.53
CA GLY A 382 -18.53 -18.04 22.61
C GLY A 382 -17.45 -17.59 23.58
N GLU A 383 -17.28 -18.29 24.70
CA GLU A 383 -16.28 -18.00 25.72
C GLU A 383 -14.83 -18.10 25.18
N VAL A 384 -14.58 -18.96 24.19
CA VAL A 384 -13.26 -19.07 23.54
C VAL A 384 -13.04 -17.94 22.55
N GLN A 385 -14.10 -17.50 21.85
CA GLN A 385 -14.05 -16.31 20.99
C GLN A 385 -13.82 -15.04 21.82
N ASP A 386 -14.45 -14.91 22.99
CA ASP A 386 -14.24 -13.80 23.94
C ASP A 386 -12.79 -13.78 24.48
N LEU A 387 -12.19 -14.95 24.72
CA LEU A 387 -10.77 -15.06 25.10
C LEU A 387 -9.84 -14.61 23.95
N ILE A 388 -10.14 -14.98 22.70
CA ILE A 388 -9.39 -14.52 21.52
C ILE A 388 -9.52 -13.00 21.35
N ALA A 389 -10.74 -12.46 21.52
CA ALA A 389 -11.00 -11.03 21.44
C ALA A 389 -10.28 -10.24 22.55
N SER A 390 -10.26 -10.77 23.77
CA SER A 390 -9.51 -10.20 24.90
C SER A 390 -7.99 -10.23 24.67
N ALA A 391 -7.46 -11.35 24.17
CA ALA A 391 -6.05 -11.49 23.82
C ALA A 391 -5.63 -10.52 22.69
N TRP A 392 -6.46 -10.35 21.66
CA TRP A 392 -6.24 -9.34 20.62
C TRP A 392 -6.18 -7.93 21.23
N THR A 393 -7.11 -7.59 22.11
CA THR A 393 -7.19 -6.27 22.75
C THR A 393 -5.94 -5.97 23.59
N ALA A 394 -5.44 -6.96 24.33
CA ALA A 394 -4.19 -6.86 25.08
C ALA A 394 -2.98 -6.64 24.14
N VAL A 395 -2.85 -7.44 23.08
CA VAL A 395 -1.77 -7.31 22.08
C VAL A 395 -1.82 -5.94 21.37
N ARG A 396 -3.00 -5.47 20.97
CA ARG A 396 -3.20 -4.12 20.39
C ARG A 396 -2.74 -3.04 21.37
N SER A 397 -3.17 -3.10 22.63
CA SER A 397 -2.78 -2.14 23.66
C SER A 397 -1.26 -2.08 23.84
N MET A 398 -0.59 -3.24 23.91
CA MET A 398 0.87 -3.33 23.97
C MET A 398 1.56 -2.71 22.74
N ILE A 399 1.06 -2.98 21.53
CA ILE A 399 1.64 -2.43 20.29
C ILE A 399 1.45 -0.92 20.18
N VAL A 400 0.26 -0.40 20.53
CA VAL A 400 -0.03 1.05 20.52
C VAL A 400 0.88 1.76 21.53
N SER A 401 0.93 1.29 22.78
CA SER A 401 1.79 1.87 23.82
C SER A 401 3.28 1.84 23.41
N ALA A 402 3.75 0.72 22.84
CA ALA A 402 5.12 0.60 22.34
C ALA A 402 5.43 1.45 21.08
N ALA A 403 4.42 2.00 20.41
CA ALA A 403 4.54 2.93 19.27
C ALA A 403 4.33 4.41 19.66
N GLU A 404 3.93 4.67 20.90
CA GLU A 404 3.80 6.01 21.48
C GLU A 404 5.08 6.44 22.22
N ASP A 405 5.76 5.53 22.91
CA ASP A 405 7.05 5.83 23.56
C ASP A 405 8.20 5.98 22.55
N GLU A 406 8.80 7.18 22.52
CA GLU A 406 9.95 7.51 21.68
C GLU A 406 11.22 6.73 22.04
N ARG A 407 11.32 6.18 23.25
CA ARG A 407 12.43 5.35 23.75
C ARG A 407 12.11 3.85 23.78
N SER A 408 10.93 3.45 23.33
CA SER A 408 10.49 2.05 23.25
C SER A 408 11.57 1.14 22.65
N GLU A 409 11.84 -0.01 23.29
CA GLU A 409 12.76 -1.02 22.77
C GLU A 409 12.37 -1.47 21.35
N LEU A 410 11.07 -1.49 21.03
CA LEU A 410 10.57 -1.80 19.70
C LEU A 410 11.05 -0.78 18.68
N ARG A 411 10.93 0.52 18.99
CA ARG A 411 11.36 1.63 18.13
C ARG A 411 12.88 1.60 17.91
N LEU A 412 13.65 1.36 18.97
CA LEU A 412 15.11 1.20 18.89
C LEU A 412 15.52 -0.04 18.08
N ARG A 413 14.82 -1.17 18.23
CA ARG A 413 15.07 -2.40 17.47
C ARG A 413 14.69 -2.27 16.00
N VAL A 414 13.59 -1.57 15.68
CA VAL A 414 13.21 -1.22 14.30
C VAL A 414 14.28 -0.32 13.67
N ARG A 415 14.70 0.75 14.35
CA ARG A 415 15.78 1.65 13.89
C ARG A 415 17.08 0.88 13.59
N ALA A 416 17.52 0.01 14.51
CA ALA A 416 18.72 -0.81 14.31
C ALA A 416 18.55 -1.83 13.16
N SER A 417 17.34 -2.37 12.99
CA SER A 417 17.01 -3.25 11.87
C SER A 417 17.04 -2.51 10.53
N LEU A 418 16.53 -1.28 10.47
CA LEU A 418 16.59 -0.42 9.27
C LEU A 418 18.03 -0.03 8.93
N LEU A 419 18.85 0.36 9.91
CA LEU A 419 20.26 0.69 9.69
C LEU A 419 21.07 -0.51 9.20
N SER A 420 20.91 -1.68 9.82
CA SER A 420 21.57 -2.91 9.38
C SER A 420 21.07 -3.36 8.01
N LEU A 421 19.77 -3.25 7.72
CA LEU A 421 19.23 -3.51 6.38
C LEU A 421 19.80 -2.54 5.34
N GLY A 422 19.89 -1.24 5.65
CA GLY A 422 20.45 -0.21 4.80
C GLY A 422 21.91 -0.47 4.44
N ALA A 423 22.76 -0.73 5.45
CA ALA A 423 24.16 -1.07 5.26
C ALA A 423 24.35 -2.34 4.40
N ARG A 424 23.52 -3.37 4.63
CA ARG A 424 23.53 -4.61 3.85
C ARG A 424 23.01 -4.42 2.42
N MET A 425 21.99 -3.59 2.22
CA MET A 425 21.52 -3.20 0.88
C MET A 425 22.54 -2.32 0.13
N ALA A 426 23.38 -1.57 0.83
CA ALA A 426 24.46 -0.80 0.21
C ALA A 426 25.65 -1.69 -0.22
N GLY A 427 25.98 -2.73 0.56
CA GLY A 427 27.19 -3.55 0.35
C GLY A 427 27.01 -4.96 -0.24
N GLU A 428 25.85 -5.62 -0.10
CA GLU A 428 25.62 -6.99 -0.56
C GLU A 428 24.84 -7.05 -1.89
N GLU A 429 25.52 -7.34 -3.01
CA GLU A 429 24.88 -7.52 -4.34
C GLU A 429 23.72 -8.54 -4.31
N LYS A 430 23.84 -9.61 -3.50
CA LYS A 430 22.81 -10.64 -3.34
C LYS A 430 21.51 -10.10 -2.73
N ILE A 431 21.59 -9.07 -1.88
CA ILE A 431 20.40 -8.40 -1.31
C ILE A 431 19.88 -7.36 -2.30
N GLN A 432 20.78 -6.62 -2.96
CA GLN A 432 20.41 -5.68 -4.02
C GLN A 432 19.58 -6.37 -5.10
N GLY A 433 20.07 -7.46 -5.68
CA GLY A 433 19.34 -8.22 -6.72
C GLY A 433 17.99 -8.78 -6.26
N LYS A 434 17.82 -9.11 -4.96
CA LYS A 434 16.52 -9.50 -4.40
C LYS A 434 15.56 -8.32 -4.27
N VAL A 435 16.02 -7.19 -3.74
CA VAL A 435 15.19 -6.00 -3.56
C VAL A 435 14.83 -5.38 -4.91
N ASP A 436 15.81 -5.20 -5.80
CA ASP A 436 15.56 -4.72 -7.16
C ASP A 436 14.63 -5.66 -7.93
N GLY A 437 14.76 -6.99 -7.78
CA GLY A 437 13.83 -7.96 -8.37
C GLY A 437 12.40 -7.85 -7.83
N TRP A 438 12.22 -7.58 -6.53
CA TRP A 438 10.90 -7.35 -5.94
C TRP A 438 10.29 -6.01 -6.37
N VAL A 439 11.09 -4.93 -6.37
CA VAL A 439 10.68 -3.60 -6.85
C VAL A 439 10.31 -3.65 -8.34
N GLU A 440 11.11 -4.35 -9.15
CA GLU A 440 10.83 -4.61 -10.56
C GLU A 440 9.51 -5.36 -10.74
N GLY A 441 9.30 -6.45 -10.01
CA GLY A 441 8.06 -7.22 -10.05
C GLY A 441 6.84 -6.40 -9.66
N ALA A 442 6.93 -5.61 -8.58
CA ALA A 442 5.87 -4.73 -8.12
C ALA A 442 5.57 -3.61 -9.14
N ALA A 443 6.59 -2.96 -9.69
CA ALA A 443 6.44 -1.91 -10.69
C ALA A 443 5.87 -2.44 -12.01
N VAL A 444 6.33 -3.61 -12.48
CA VAL A 444 5.74 -4.29 -13.65
C VAL A 444 4.29 -4.67 -13.38
N TYR A 445 3.95 -5.17 -12.20
CA TYR A 445 2.58 -5.50 -11.83
C TYR A 445 1.67 -4.26 -11.84
N VAL A 446 2.11 -3.15 -11.22
CA VAL A 446 1.36 -1.88 -11.23
C VAL A 446 1.19 -1.35 -12.66
N VAL A 447 2.27 -1.30 -13.44
CA VAL A 447 2.22 -0.75 -14.80
C VAL A 447 1.37 -1.61 -15.75
N THR A 448 1.44 -2.93 -15.65
CA THR A 448 0.63 -3.83 -16.51
C THR A 448 -0.84 -3.87 -16.09
N THR A 449 -1.12 -3.85 -14.77
CA THR A 449 -2.49 -3.89 -14.22
C THR A 449 -3.22 -2.57 -14.47
N TYR A 450 -2.57 -1.43 -14.21
CA TYR A 450 -3.15 -0.09 -14.31
C TYR A 450 -2.79 0.63 -15.63
N ARG A 451 -2.34 -0.11 -16.65
CA ARG A 451 -1.94 0.45 -17.95
C ARG A 451 -3.04 1.32 -18.56
N ARG A 452 -4.27 0.80 -18.55
CA ARG A 452 -5.43 1.46 -19.19
C ARG A 452 -5.80 2.75 -18.48
N GLU A 453 -5.73 2.74 -17.16
CA GLU A 453 -6.02 3.85 -16.27
C GLU A 453 -4.99 4.98 -16.46
N ILE A 454 -3.70 4.64 -16.62
CA ILE A 454 -2.65 5.62 -16.95
C ILE A 454 -2.85 6.19 -18.37
N THR A 455 -3.21 5.37 -19.35
CA THR A 455 -3.49 5.86 -20.72
C THR A 455 -4.78 6.69 -20.81
N SER A 456 -5.80 6.35 -20.01
CA SER A 456 -7.03 7.13 -19.88
C SER A 456 -6.71 8.50 -19.29
N LEU A 457 -5.95 8.56 -18.19
CA LEU A 457 -5.53 9.82 -17.57
C LEU A 457 -4.87 10.78 -18.57
N ILE A 458 -4.03 10.28 -19.47
CA ILE A 458 -3.42 11.10 -20.55
C ILE A 458 -4.51 11.59 -21.52
N THR A 459 -5.36 10.68 -22.01
CA THR A 459 -6.43 10.98 -22.96
C THR A 459 -7.42 12.00 -22.40
N ASP A 460 -7.91 11.77 -21.19
CA ASP A 460 -8.85 12.63 -20.45
C ASP A 460 -8.23 14.00 -20.15
N THR A 461 -6.94 14.04 -19.81
CA THR A 461 -6.19 15.28 -19.63
C THR A 461 -6.12 16.07 -20.94
N VAL A 462 -5.76 15.45 -22.06
CA VAL A 462 -5.73 16.12 -23.38
C VAL A 462 -7.13 16.57 -23.83
N ALA A 463 -8.16 15.76 -23.57
CA ALA A 463 -9.55 16.10 -23.82
C ALA A 463 -9.98 17.36 -23.05
N SER A 464 -9.57 17.51 -21.79
CA SER A 464 -9.86 18.67 -20.95
C SER A 464 -9.21 20.00 -21.38
N TRP A 465 -8.20 19.97 -22.25
CA TRP A 465 -7.48 21.18 -22.66
C TRP A 465 -8.27 22.03 -23.67
N ASP A 466 -8.23 23.36 -23.51
CA ASP A 466 -8.74 24.28 -24.53
C ASP A 466 -7.98 24.10 -25.86
N ALA A 467 -8.73 23.86 -26.93
CA ALA A 467 -8.17 23.61 -28.25
C ALA A 467 -7.45 24.84 -28.82
N GLU A 468 -7.97 26.04 -28.62
CA GLU A 468 -7.32 27.26 -29.12
C GLU A 468 -6.00 27.55 -28.39
N HIS A 469 -6.01 27.49 -27.05
CA HIS A 469 -4.82 27.77 -26.24
C HIS A 469 -3.71 26.75 -26.51
N THR A 470 -4.06 25.47 -26.60
CA THR A 470 -3.14 24.39 -26.96
C THR A 470 -2.54 24.61 -28.34
N THR A 471 -3.39 24.90 -29.34
CA THR A 471 -2.96 25.21 -30.72
C THR A 471 -2.03 26.42 -30.77
N ARG A 472 -2.33 27.49 -30.03
CA ARG A 472 -1.47 28.69 -29.90
C ARG A 472 -0.12 28.41 -29.21
N LYS A 473 -0.04 27.39 -28.34
CA LYS A 473 1.20 26.98 -27.65
C LYS A 473 2.05 26.07 -28.53
N ILE A 474 1.44 25.18 -29.31
CA ILE A 474 2.10 24.37 -30.35
C ILE A 474 2.63 25.27 -31.47
N GLU A 475 1.83 26.23 -31.95
CA GLU A 475 2.23 27.21 -32.98
C GLU A 475 3.45 28.03 -32.53
N ALA A 476 3.55 28.37 -31.23
CA ALA A 476 4.72 29.06 -30.70
C ALA A 476 6.00 28.20 -30.74
N HIS A 477 5.89 26.88 -30.57
CA HIS A 477 7.03 25.97 -30.55
C HIS A 477 7.53 25.61 -31.96
N ILE A 478 6.62 25.30 -32.89
CA ILE A 478 6.96 24.77 -34.22
C ILE A 478 6.87 25.85 -35.31
N GLY A 479 6.17 26.96 -35.05
CA GLY A 479 5.82 27.97 -36.06
C GLY A 479 6.99 28.66 -36.73
N ARG A 480 8.18 28.70 -36.11
CA ARG A 480 9.41 29.23 -36.73
C ARG A 480 9.88 28.31 -37.85
N ASP A 481 9.88 27.01 -37.59
CA ASP A 481 10.43 25.99 -38.48
C ASP A 481 9.48 25.78 -39.67
N LEU A 482 8.17 25.88 -39.43
CA LEU A 482 7.14 25.89 -40.47
C LEU A 482 7.26 27.06 -41.46
N GLN A 483 7.80 28.22 -41.06
CA GLN A 483 8.02 29.32 -42.04
C GLN A 483 9.17 29.01 -43.01
N PHE A 484 10.14 28.15 -42.65
CA PHE A 484 11.18 27.75 -43.61
C PHE A 484 10.59 26.94 -44.76
N ILE A 485 9.53 26.16 -44.53
CA ILE A 485 8.80 25.49 -45.62
C ILE A 485 8.33 26.52 -46.63
N ARG A 486 7.66 27.59 -46.18
CA ARG A 486 7.18 28.67 -47.05
C ARG A 486 8.29 29.42 -47.79
N ILE A 487 9.43 29.68 -47.15
CA ILE A 487 10.60 30.31 -47.79
C ILE A 487 11.16 29.38 -48.87
N ASN A 488 11.31 28.09 -48.55
CA ASN A 488 11.78 27.07 -49.49
C ASN A 488 10.78 26.85 -50.63
N GLY A 489 9.48 26.88 -50.37
CA GLY A 489 8.41 26.81 -51.39
C GLY A 489 8.48 27.96 -52.38
N THR A 490 8.84 29.17 -51.95
CA THR A 490 9.13 30.28 -52.86
C THR A 490 10.32 29.98 -53.77
N VAL A 491 11.43 29.48 -53.21
CA VAL A 491 12.68 29.22 -53.95
C VAL A 491 12.53 28.03 -54.90
N VAL A 492 12.02 26.90 -54.40
CA VAL A 492 11.77 25.69 -55.18
C VAL A 492 10.69 25.91 -56.23
N GLY A 493 9.61 26.63 -55.88
CA GLY A 493 8.59 27.05 -56.85
C GLY A 493 9.20 27.89 -57.96
N SER A 494 10.09 28.84 -57.64
CA SER A 494 10.76 29.67 -58.65
C SER A 494 11.68 28.87 -59.58
N LEU A 495 12.45 27.93 -59.03
CA LEU A 495 13.30 27.04 -59.82
C LEU A 495 12.47 26.10 -60.71
N ALA A 496 11.36 25.57 -60.20
CA ALA A 496 10.44 24.73 -60.96
C ALA A 496 9.76 25.50 -62.09
N GLY A 497 9.25 26.71 -61.83
CA GLY A 497 8.66 27.57 -62.87
C GLY A 497 9.66 27.98 -63.94
N LEU A 498 10.90 28.31 -63.54
CA LEU A 498 11.98 28.58 -64.48
C LEU A 498 12.25 27.35 -65.36
N LEU A 499 12.38 26.16 -64.76
CA LEU A 499 12.64 24.92 -65.50
C LEU A 499 11.50 24.60 -66.47
N ILE A 500 10.25 24.63 -66.02
CA ILE A 500 9.05 24.39 -66.85
C ILE A 500 9.02 25.38 -68.03
N TYR A 501 9.29 26.67 -67.78
CA TYR A 501 9.34 27.68 -68.83
C TYR A 501 10.50 27.47 -69.81
N THR A 502 11.69 27.09 -69.34
CA THR A 502 12.83 26.75 -70.22
C THR A 502 12.50 25.59 -71.16
N VAL A 503 11.85 24.53 -70.64
CA VAL A 503 11.45 23.34 -71.41
C VAL A 503 10.32 23.66 -72.38
N SER A 504 9.27 24.36 -71.94
CA SER A 504 8.16 24.80 -72.80
C SER A 504 8.67 25.58 -74.02
N ARG A 505 9.59 26.52 -73.77
CA ARG A 505 10.17 27.37 -74.82
C ARG A 505 11.15 26.62 -75.73
N ALA A 506 11.82 25.58 -75.23
CA ALA A 506 12.67 24.70 -76.05
C ALA A 506 11.86 23.76 -76.95
N ILE A 507 10.62 23.42 -76.56
CA ILE A 507 9.70 22.56 -77.32
C ILE A 507 8.88 23.36 -78.35
N GLY A 508 8.88 24.70 -78.27
CA GLY A 508 8.28 25.58 -79.28
C GLY A 508 6.82 25.95 -79.04
N ALA A 509 6.39 25.98 -77.77
CA ALA A 509 5.11 26.51 -77.32
C ALA A 509 5.20 28.01 -76.93
#